data_AF-A0A2X3H8M3-F1
#
_entry.id   AF-A0A2X3H8M3-F1
#
_cell.length_a   1.000
_cell.length_b   1.000
_cell.length_c   1.000
_cell.angle_alpha   90.00
_cell.angle_beta   90.00
_cell.angle_gamma   90.00
#
_symmetry.space_group_name_H-M   'P 1'
#
loop_
_entity.id
_entity.type
_entity.pdbx_description
1 polymer ?
#
loop_
_entity_poly.entity_id
_entity_poly.type
_entity_poly.pdbx_seq_one_letter_code
_entity_poly.pdbx_strand_id
1 'polypeptide(L)'
;MENYYINNSLYEYPASFEKLIELNLIDFDVWYFIESEQASRRYLDLKKRYPKRKLIPFARRDDNDDIACFEVGKGSKVQIIHDFSSEGFEQRAELTDLWEWVKYAVDEMIDFNRSEENDE
;
A
#
# COMPACT_ATOMS: atom_id res chain seq x y z
N MET A 1 -4.95 6.33 -19.44
CA MET A 1 -3.96 5.58 -18.64
C MET A 1 -4.23 5.93 -17.20
N GLU A 2 -4.44 4.91 -16.37
CA GLU A 2 -4.57 5.09 -14.93
C GLU A 2 -3.26 5.64 -14.38
N ASN A 3 -3.36 6.55 -13.41
CA ASN A 3 -2.24 7.22 -12.79
C ASN A 3 -2.27 6.84 -11.31
N TYR A 4 -1.17 6.34 -10.75
CA TYR A 4 -1.06 5.92 -9.34
C TYR A 4 -0.14 6.81 -8.50
N TYR A 5 0.44 7.85 -9.11
CA TYR A 5 1.38 8.73 -8.43
C TYR A 5 0.62 9.83 -7.70
N ILE A 6 0.86 9.97 -6.40
CA ILE A 6 0.63 11.28 -5.75
C ILE A 6 1.67 12.28 -6.28
N ASN A 7 1.35 13.58 -6.22
CA ASN A 7 2.19 14.66 -6.72
C ASN A 7 3.70 14.44 -6.44
N ASN A 8 4.53 14.33 -7.49
CA ASN A 8 5.97 14.03 -7.40
C ASN A 8 6.78 15.05 -6.58
N SER A 9 6.27 16.26 -6.33
CA SER A 9 6.91 17.20 -5.40
C SER A 9 6.81 16.76 -3.92
N LEU A 10 5.93 15.80 -3.61
CA LEU A 10 5.73 15.26 -2.26
C LEU A 10 6.59 14.02 -2.00
N TYR A 11 6.79 13.18 -3.01
CA TYR A 11 7.51 11.92 -2.88
C TYR A 11 8.05 11.45 -4.23
N GLU A 12 9.28 10.93 -4.22
CA GLU A 12 9.89 10.27 -5.37
C GLU A 12 9.71 8.76 -5.21
N TYR A 13 9.02 8.14 -6.17
CA TYR A 13 8.73 6.72 -6.13
C TYR A 13 9.96 5.91 -6.57
N PRO A 14 10.18 4.72 -5.98
CA PRO A 14 11.26 3.85 -6.43
C PRO A 14 10.97 3.31 -7.83
N ALA A 15 12.03 3.04 -8.61
CA ALA A 15 11.90 2.45 -9.96
C ALA A 15 11.13 1.11 -9.97
N SER A 16 11.10 0.38 -8.86
CA SER A 16 10.28 -0.82 -8.72
C SER A 16 8.78 -0.51 -8.84
N PHE A 17 8.32 0.64 -8.37
CA PHE A 17 6.92 1.05 -8.46
C PHE A 17 6.50 1.32 -9.90
N GLU A 18 7.34 2.06 -10.63
CA GLU A 18 7.18 2.26 -12.08
C GLU A 18 7.12 0.91 -12.80
N LYS A 19 8.00 -0.02 -12.42
CA LYS A 19 8.05 -1.35 -13.03
C LYS A 19 6.79 -2.17 -12.82
N LEU A 20 6.17 -2.10 -11.64
CA LEU A 20 4.90 -2.81 -11.37
C LEU A 20 3.76 -2.25 -12.23
N ILE A 21 3.68 -0.93 -12.38
CA ILE A 21 2.67 -0.27 -13.22
C ILE A 21 2.88 -0.65 -14.70
N GLU A 22 4.13 -0.63 -15.20
CA GLU A 22 4.45 -1.07 -16.57
C GLU A 22 4.00 -2.49 -16.86
N LEU A 23 4.10 -3.38 -15.88
CA LEU A 23 3.73 -4.79 -15.98
C LEU A 23 2.24 -5.04 -15.71
N ASN A 24 1.47 -4.00 -15.38
CA ASN A 24 0.08 -4.10 -14.93
C ASN A 24 -0.09 -5.01 -13.70
N LEU A 25 0.91 -5.05 -12.82
CA LEU A 25 0.89 -5.75 -11.52
C LEU A 25 0.33 -4.82 -10.44
N ILE A 26 -0.95 -4.50 -10.58
CA ILE A 26 -1.66 -3.48 -9.80
C ILE A 26 -2.88 -4.03 -9.06
N ASP A 27 -3.28 -5.25 -9.39
CA ASP A 27 -4.42 -5.98 -8.85
C ASP A 27 -3.91 -7.38 -8.47
N PHE A 28 -3.95 -7.67 -7.17
CA PHE A 28 -3.54 -8.92 -6.56
C PHE A 28 -4.72 -9.61 -5.88
N ASP A 29 -5.96 -9.33 -6.31
CA ASP A 29 -7.24 -9.89 -5.81
C ASP A 29 -7.62 -9.55 -4.35
N VAL A 30 -6.63 -9.36 -3.48
CA VAL A 30 -6.83 -8.92 -2.08
C VAL A 30 -6.23 -7.53 -1.89
N TRP A 31 -5.13 -7.24 -2.58
CA TRP A 31 -4.43 -5.96 -2.57
C TRP A 31 -4.54 -5.25 -3.92
N TYR A 32 -4.83 -3.96 -3.87
CA TYR A 32 -5.04 -3.14 -5.06
C TYR A 32 -4.27 -1.84 -4.99
N PHE A 33 -3.61 -1.45 -6.07
CA PHE A 33 -3.03 -0.13 -6.19
C PHE A 33 -4.13 0.93 -6.12
N ILE A 34 -3.83 2.03 -5.43
CA ILE A 34 -4.76 3.13 -5.24
C ILE A 34 -4.53 4.15 -6.35
N GLU A 35 -5.55 4.45 -7.15
CA GLU A 35 -5.48 5.52 -8.15
C GLU A 35 -5.11 6.88 -7.52
N SER A 36 -4.36 7.68 -8.25
CA SER A 36 -3.73 8.94 -7.83
C SER A 36 -4.67 9.91 -7.13
N GLU A 37 -5.91 10.09 -7.59
CA GLU A 37 -6.88 10.96 -6.93
C GLU A 37 -7.25 10.42 -5.54
N GLN A 38 -7.52 9.11 -5.45
CA GLN A 38 -7.85 8.45 -4.19
C GLN A 38 -6.65 8.41 -3.25
N ALA A 39 -5.46 8.12 -3.77
CA ALA A 39 -4.21 8.11 -3.02
C ALA A 39 -3.90 9.51 -2.46
N SER A 40 -4.16 10.57 -3.23
CA SER A 40 -3.97 11.96 -2.79
C SER A 40 -4.94 12.35 -1.69
N ARG A 41 -6.23 11.97 -1.80
CA ARG A 41 -7.21 12.19 -0.73
C ARG A 41 -6.83 11.41 0.54
N ARG A 42 -6.48 10.13 0.38
CA ARG A 42 -6.06 9.27 1.48
C ARG A 42 -4.81 9.78 2.18
N TYR A 43 -3.83 10.28 1.44
CA TYR A 43 -2.65 10.95 1.99
C TYR A 43 -3.03 12.09 2.95
N LEU A 44 -3.98 12.94 2.57
CA LEU A 44 -4.44 14.04 3.43
C LEU A 44 -5.13 13.53 4.69
N ASP A 45 -5.90 12.45 4.60
CA ASP A 45 -6.61 11.88 5.75
C ASP A 45 -5.67 11.11 6.69
N LEU A 46 -4.66 10.43 6.16
CA LEU A 46 -3.57 9.84 6.95
C LEU A 46 -2.78 10.91 7.68
N LYS A 47 -2.47 12.03 7.02
CA LYS A 47 -1.78 13.15 7.66
C LYS A 47 -2.56 13.76 8.82
N LYS A 48 -3.90 13.75 8.76
CA LYS A 48 -4.76 14.20 9.87
C LYS A 48 -4.76 13.20 11.03
N ARG A 49 -4.83 11.90 10.73
CA ARG A 49 -4.92 10.81 11.74
C ARG A 49 -3.57 10.51 12.41
N TYR A 50 -2.50 10.52 11.63
CA TYR A 50 -1.14 10.17 12.05
C TYR A 50 -0.19 11.34 11.77
N PRO A 51 -0.36 12.50 12.44
CA PRO A 51 0.37 13.73 12.10
C PRO A 51 1.89 13.64 12.30
N LYS A 52 2.38 12.67 13.07
CA LYS A 52 3.82 12.41 13.27
C LYS A 52 4.45 11.58 12.16
N ARG A 53 3.64 11.02 11.26
CA ARG A 53 4.07 10.18 10.14
C ARG A 53 3.86 10.89 8.81
N LYS A 54 4.67 10.51 7.83
CA LYS A 54 4.58 11.03 6.45
C LYS A 54 4.37 9.86 5.49
N LEU A 55 3.19 9.27 5.60
CA LEU A 55 2.79 8.06 4.87
C LEU A 55 2.28 8.42 3.49
N ILE A 56 2.80 7.75 2.46
CA ILE A 56 2.42 7.89 1.06
C ILE A 56 1.71 6.60 0.66
N PRO A 57 0.37 6.54 0.71
CA PRO A 57 -0.38 5.33 0.43
C PRO A 57 -0.28 4.99 -1.05
N PHE A 58 -0.05 3.72 -1.37
CA PHE A 58 0.00 3.25 -2.75
C PHE A 58 -0.85 2.01 -3.01
N ALA A 59 -1.15 1.19 -2.00
CA ALA A 59 -2.06 0.06 -2.13
C ALA A 59 -3.02 -0.04 -0.93
N ARG A 60 -4.22 -0.56 -1.17
CA ARG A 60 -5.25 -0.86 -0.16
C ARG A 60 -5.58 -2.35 -0.20
N ARG A 61 -6.04 -2.86 0.93
CA ARG A 61 -6.69 -4.17 1.02
C ARG A 61 -8.21 -4.01 0.95
N ASP A 62 -8.93 -4.99 0.42
CA ASP A 62 -10.39 -4.87 0.19
C ASP A 62 -11.26 -5.48 1.31
N ASP A 63 -10.73 -6.44 2.06
CA ASP A 63 -11.43 -7.12 3.17
C ASP A 63 -11.29 -6.39 4.52
N ASN A 64 -10.39 -5.41 4.63
CA ASN A 64 -10.15 -4.63 5.84
C ASN A 64 -9.53 -3.26 5.55
N ASP A 65 -9.28 -2.47 6.59
CA ASP A 65 -8.73 -1.12 6.49
C ASP A 65 -7.18 -1.08 6.35
N ASP A 66 -6.51 -2.19 6.03
CA ASP A 66 -5.07 -2.18 5.84
C ASP A 66 -4.67 -1.44 4.56
N ILE A 67 -3.58 -0.68 4.67
CA ILE A 67 -2.97 0.03 3.55
C ILE A 67 -1.46 -0.15 3.56
N ALA A 68 -0.89 -0.22 2.36
CA ALA A 68 0.54 -0.20 2.14
C ALA A 68 0.98 1.21 1.79
N CYS A 69 1.98 1.70 2.50
CA CYS A 69 2.52 3.04 2.35
C CYS A 69 4.03 3.02 2.17
N PHE A 70 4.55 3.95 1.38
CA PHE A 70 5.91 4.44 1.61
C PHE A 70 5.91 5.44 2.78
N GLU A 71 7.07 5.68 3.39
CA GLU A 71 7.19 6.69 4.44
C GLU A 71 8.44 7.56 4.26
N VAL A 72 8.24 8.88 4.25
CA VAL A 72 9.34 9.84 4.06
C VAL A 72 10.37 9.68 5.19
N GLY A 73 11.61 9.42 4.83
CA GLY A 73 12.72 9.22 5.77
C GLY A 73 12.95 7.76 6.19
N LYS A 74 12.18 6.80 5.66
CA LYS A 74 12.34 5.36 5.93
C LYS A 74 13.07 4.59 4.82
N GLY A 75 13.55 5.27 3.78
CA GLY A 75 14.23 4.64 2.64
C GLY A 75 13.26 3.89 1.74
N SER A 76 13.64 2.69 1.29
CA SER A 76 12.84 1.84 0.40
C SER A 76 11.70 1.10 1.11
N LYS A 77 11.66 1.14 2.44
CA LYS A 77 10.78 0.29 3.24
C LYS A 77 9.30 0.58 2.99
N VAL A 78 8.51 -0.48 2.94
CA VAL A 78 7.05 -0.42 2.87
C VAL A 78 6.45 -0.62 4.26
N GLN A 79 5.50 0.23 4.61
CA GLN A 79 4.77 0.20 5.87
C GLN A 79 3.38 -0.37 5.61
N ILE A 80 3.05 -1.50 6.23
CA ILE A 80 1.66 -1.97 6.31
C ILE A 80 1.07 -1.40 7.58
N ILE A 81 0.00 -0.63 7.44
CA ILE A 81 -0.72 -0.06 8.57
C ILE A 81 -2.20 -0.37 8.48
N HIS A 82 -2.85 -0.49 9.63
CA HIS A 82 -4.30 -0.59 9.72
C HIS A 82 -4.89 0.82 9.87
N ASP A 83 -5.49 1.29 8.78
CA ASP A 83 -6.07 2.61 8.73
C ASP A 83 -7.21 2.75 9.76
N PHE A 84 -7.49 3.97 10.23
CA PHE A 84 -8.46 4.25 11.32
C PHE A 84 -8.12 3.72 12.73
N SER A 85 -6.95 3.10 12.92
CA SER A 85 -6.42 2.83 14.27
C SER A 85 -6.11 4.13 15.04
N SER A 86 -6.01 4.02 16.37
CA SER A 86 -5.47 5.13 17.17
C SER A 86 -3.99 5.38 16.85
N GLU A 87 -3.55 6.64 16.86
CA GLU A 87 -2.14 7.00 16.59
C GLU A 87 -1.19 6.21 17.51
N GLY A 88 -0.22 5.53 16.91
CA GLY A 88 0.75 4.66 17.59
C GLY A 88 0.40 3.17 17.59
N PHE A 89 -0.81 2.81 17.14
CA PHE A 89 -1.28 1.42 17.06
C PHE A 89 -1.52 0.96 15.62
N GLU A 90 -1.35 1.84 14.64
CA GLU A 90 -1.65 1.55 13.24
C GLU A 90 -0.63 0.60 12.60
N GLN A 91 0.61 0.50 13.09
CA GLN A 91 1.64 -0.31 12.45
C GLN A 91 1.33 -1.82 12.54
N ARG A 92 1.31 -2.49 11.38
CA ARG A 92 1.13 -3.96 11.29
C ARG A 92 2.40 -4.68 10.86
N ALA A 93 3.08 -4.17 9.84
CA ALA A 93 4.33 -4.74 9.36
C ALA A 93 5.24 -3.68 8.72
N GLU A 94 6.55 -3.91 8.73
CA GLU A 94 7.53 -3.12 7.99
C GLU A 94 8.30 -4.08 7.09
N LEU A 95 8.24 -3.85 5.78
CA LEU A 95 8.92 -4.63 4.74
C LEU A 95 10.12 -3.83 4.21
N THR A 96 11.18 -4.52 3.81
CA THR A 96 12.46 -3.95 3.40
C THR A 96 12.35 -3.11 2.13
N ASP A 97 11.50 -3.53 1.19
CA ASP A 97 11.26 -2.84 -0.06
C ASP A 97 9.94 -3.25 -0.72
N LEU A 98 9.68 -2.66 -1.89
CA LEU A 98 8.47 -2.94 -2.66
C LEU A 98 8.44 -4.37 -3.23
N TRP A 99 9.58 -5.02 -3.47
CA TRP A 99 9.58 -6.40 -3.95
C TRP A 99 9.23 -7.39 -2.84
N GLU A 100 9.64 -7.10 -1.60
CA GLU A 100 9.13 -7.84 -0.44
C GLU A 100 7.63 -7.62 -0.28
N TRP A 101 7.13 -6.41 -0.52
CA TRP A 101 5.68 -6.16 -0.57
C TRP A 101 4.96 -6.96 -1.66
N VAL A 102 5.54 -7.09 -2.86
CA VAL A 102 4.94 -7.92 -3.92
C VAL A 102 4.84 -9.39 -3.50
N LYS A 103 5.89 -9.93 -2.87
CA LYS A 103 5.84 -11.31 -2.34
C LYS A 103 4.74 -11.45 -1.31
N TYR A 104 4.69 -10.51 -0.35
CA TYR A 104 3.65 -10.46 0.67
C TYR A 104 2.24 -10.42 0.07
N ALA A 105 1.99 -9.56 -0.91
CA ALA A 105 0.68 -9.43 -1.56
C ALA A 105 0.27 -10.71 -2.31
N VAL A 106 1.23 -11.38 -2.98
CA VAL A 106 1.00 -12.65 -3.68
C VAL A 106 0.74 -13.79 -2.70
N ASP A 107 1.48 -13.86 -1.59
CA ASP A 107 1.27 -14.88 -0.56
C ASP A 107 -0.15 -14.74 0.05
N GLU A 108 -0.56 -13.51 0.39
CA GLU A 108 -1.93 -13.22 0.87
C GLU A 108 -3.00 -13.57 -0.16
N MET A 109 -2.77 -13.27 -1.45
CA MET A 109 -3.67 -13.65 -2.55
C MET A 109 -3.84 -15.17 -2.64
N ILE A 110 -2.72 -15.91 -2.58
CA ILE A 110 -2.72 -17.38 -2.65
C ILE A 110 -3.47 -17.97 -1.47
N ASP A 111 -3.23 -17.47 -0.25
CA ASP A 111 -3.86 -17.98 0.96
C ASP A 111 -5.37 -17.70 0.95
N PHE A 112 -5.78 -16.50 0.55
CA PHE A 112 -7.20 -16.13 0.39
C PHE A 112 -7.92 -17.02 -0.63
N ASN A 113 -7.36 -17.18 -1.83
CA ASN A 113 -8.00 -17.99 -2.87
C ASN A 113 -8.08 -19.48 -2.48
N ARG A 114 -7.05 -20.01 -1.81
CA ARG A 114 -7.09 -21.38 -1.28
C ARG A 114 -8.12 -21.56 -0.18
N SER A 115 -8.37 -20.57 0.68
CA SER A 115 -9.43 -20.70 1.68
C SER A 115 -10.81 -20.74 1.01
N GLU A 116 -11.06 -19.87 0.03
CA GLU A 116 -12.33 -19.86 -0.71
C GLU A 116 -12.57 -21.19 -1.44
N GLU A 117 -11.55 -21.78 -2.10
CA GLU A 117 -11.65 -23.10 -2.75
C GLU A 117 -11.99 -24.26 -1.79
N ASN A 118 -11.60 -24.17 -0.51
CA ASN A 118 -11.84 -25.22 0.48
C ASN A 118 -13.19 -25.08 1.20
N ASP A 119 -13.82 -23.90 1.11
CA ASP A 119 -15.12 -23.60 1.71
C ASP A 119 -16.30 -23.86 0.74
N GLU A 120 -16.02 -24.21 -0.52
CA GLU A 120 -16.97 -24.69 -1.55
C GLU A 120 -17.24 -26.21 -1.51
#